data_AF-A0A969SXA0-F1
#
_entry.id   AF-A0A969SXA0-F1
#
_cell.length_a   1.000
_cell.length_b   1.000
_cell.length_c   1.000
_cell.angle_alpha   90.00
_cell.angle_beta   90.00
_cell.angle_gamma   90.00
#
_symmetry.space_group_name_H-M   'P 1'
#
loop_
_entity.id
_entity.type
_entity.pdbx_description
1 polymer ?
#
loop_
_entity_poly.entity_id
_entity_poly.type
_entity_poly.pdbx_seq_one_letter_code
_entity_poly.pdbx_strand_id
1 'polypeptide(L)'
;MTVIALCGFFNLVAGVTSGELQPAQAQALRSSKVQQIAQRQRQGVLTTASNTDTRINLRSEPSERSRISGYGVAGDRVEILNESRNRDGDWLEIRSPRNERGWVPAKLVQVSDTGSTNQPLNISQAGSGQFTLAGRRDQGITSAALTVDARGNADLALRLSDRSLIRLDGRVTTRNASSVSINLTNSGNADASGTANITLGANNSIARISVQGRLDGQNLSASFTGDNVSGRPDGNSGQSLNLSQTGRGQFTVTGRPAREITSVSVSVNSQGNANLALRLSDRSLIRFDGREIARDAYSLTIDLTNSGNADATGTANIEYGANNLITRVFADGRLDGQNFSINFAGDSTSGRSNRQNSDEVERDLAGQNLVGQNVDEVISRLRRDSWQVAESSRSTVKLDRGQIGMDIEFDPRTRRIIAVRTADLF
;
A
#
# COMPACT_ATOMS: atom_id res chain seq x y z
N MET A 1 57.10 54.64 33.64
CA MET A 1 58.48 54.66 34.14
C MET A 1 58.57 53.71 35.34
N THR A 2 58.70 52.41 35.11
CA THR A 2 59.20 51.44 36.09
C THR A 2 59.73 50.25 35.31
N VAL A 3 61.04 50.06 35.41
CA VAL A 3 61.85 48.92 34.96
C VAL A 3 62.49 48.36 36.24
N ILE A 4 62.93 47.09 36.20
CA ILE A 4 63.63 46.27 37.21
C ILE A 4 62.64 45.28 37.89
N ALA A 5 62.83 43.95 37.93
CA ALA A 5 64.07 43.16 37.99
C ALA A 5 64.00 41.81 37.27
N LEU A 6 65.17 41.43 36.73
CA LEU A 6 65.66 40.09 36.44
C LEU A 6 65.63 39.20 37.69
N CYS A 7 65.36 37.90 37.50
CA CYS A 7 66.10 36.82 38.15
C CYS A 7 65.91 35.52 37.35
N GLY A 8 66.98 35.05 36.71
CA GLY A 8 67.05 33.71 36.15
C GLY A 8 67.41 32.68 37.21
N PHE A 9 67.02 31.43 37.00
CA PHE A 9 67.74 30.28 37.50
C PHE A 9 67.65 29.15 36.48
N PHE A 10 68.82 28.82 35.93
CA PHE A 10 69.13 27.54 35.34
C PHE A 10 69.14 26.50 36.47
N ASN A 11 68.45 25.37 36.30
CA ASN A 11 68.91 24.11 36.86
C ASN A 11 68.41 22.93 36.03
N LEU A 12 69.41 22.19 35.54
CA LEU A 12 69.37 20.91 34.88
C LEU A 12 69.13 19.82 35.94
N VAL A 13 68.07 19.03 35.84
CA VAL A 13 68.01 17.70 36.46
C VAL A 13 67.35 16.73 35.50
N ALA A 14 68.13 15.75 35.08
CA ALA A 14 67.68 14.57 34.36
C ALA A 14 66.68 13.79 35.22
N GLY A 15 65.54 13.44 34.62
CA GLY A 15 64.55 12.57 35.20
C GLY A 15 63.72 11.97 34.08
N VAL A 16 64.27 10.96 33.40
CA VAL A 16 63.45 9.99 32.67
C VAL A 16 62.63 9.27 33.72
N THR A 17 61.46 9.80 34.00
CA THR A 17 60.36 9.05 34.58
C THR A 17 59.29 9.00 33.51
N SER A 18 59.00 7.79 33.08
CA SER A 18 57.90 7.41 32.23
C SER A 18 56.61 7.95 32.86
N GLY A 19 56.26 9.18 32.49
CA GLY A 19 55.03 9.85 32.90
C GLY A 19 53.87 9.12 32.25
N GLU A 20 53.36 8.14 32.97
CA GLU A 20 52.08 7.50 32.78
C GLU A 20 51.03 8.60 32.54
N LEU A 21 50.60 8.73 31.29
CA LEU A 21 49.51 9.64 30.90
C LEU A 21 48.30 9.30 31.77
N GLN A 22 47.87 10.26 32.58
CA GLN A 22 46.71 10.13 33.46
C GLN A 22 45.52 9.56 32.67
N PRO A 23 44.87 8.48 33.15
CA PRO A 23 43.84 7.76 32.39
C PRO A 23 42.62 8.62 32.05
N ALA A 24 42.41 9.75 32.74
CA ALA A 24 41.32 10.67 32.49
C ALA A 24 41.46 11.47 31.18
N GLN A 25 42.68 11.86 30.77
CA GLN A 25 42.88 12.64 29.54
C GLN A 25 42.93 11.76 28.28
N ALA A 26 43.38 10.52 28.41
CA ALA A 26 43.26 9.51 27.35
C ALA A 26 41.81 9.05 27.13
N GLN A 27 40.96 9.10 28.17
CA GLN A 27 39.53 8.83 28.04
C GLN A 27 38.79 9.97 27.34
N ALA A 28 39.10 11.24 27.62
CA ALA A 28 38.44 12.40 27.02
C ALA A 28 38.62 12.51 25.49
N LEU A 29 39.81 12.15 24.96
CA LEU A 29 40.10 12.09 23.52
C LEU A 29 39.52 10.83 22.84
N ARG A 30 39.34 9.74 23.59
CA ARG A 30 38.62 8.55 23.10
C ARG A 30 37.12 8.77 23.05
N SER A 31 36.53 9.51 23.99
CA SER A 31 35.11 9.82 24.00
C SER A 31 34.67 10.79 22.89
N SER A 32 35.51 11.73 22.47
CA SER A 32 35.20 12.63 21.34
C SER A 32 35.29 11.90 19.99
N LYS A 33 36.21 10.95 19.83
CA LYS A 33 36.31 10.11 18.62
C LYS A 33 35.24 9.01 18.57
N VAL A 34 34.79 8.49 19.71
CA VAL A 34 33.69 7.51 19.81
C VAL A 34 32.32 8.18 19.70
N GLN A 35 32.14 9.43 20.14
CA GLN A 35 30.93 10.20 19.89
C GLN A 35 30.76 10.61 18.41
N GLN A 36 31.85 10.73 17.64
CA GLN A 36 31.79 10.91 16.18
C GLN A 36 31.43 9.63 15.41
N ILE A 37 31.73 8.44 15.96
CA ILE A 37 31.42 7.14 15.33
C ILE A 37 29.95 6.73 15.55
N ALA A 38 29.23 7.42 16.44
CA ALA A 38 27.77 7.31 16.57
C ALA A 38 27.01 8.36 15.73
N GLN A 39 27.63 8.89 14.66
CA GLN A 39 26.89 9.59 13.61
C GLN A 39 25.86 8.62 13.03
N ARG A 40 24.61 8.79 13.49
CA ARG A 40 23.42 8.12 12.95
C ARG A 40 23.52 8.20 11.43
N GLN A 41 23.64 7.06 10.76
CA GLN A 41 23.48 7.00 9.31
C GLN A 41 22.05 7.43 9.00
N ARG A 42 21.87 8.73 8.75
CA ARG A 42 20.60 9.32 8.34
C ARG A 42 20.44 8.97 6.87
N GLN A 43 19.27 8.52 6.49
CA GLN A 43 18.95 8.23 5.09
C GLN A 43 17.95 9.27 4.61
N GLY A 44 17.92 9.53 3.30
CA GLY A 44 16.97 10.42 2.68
C GLY A 44 16.51 9.90 1.33
N VAL A 45 15.49 10.54 0.78
CA VAL A 45 15.05 10.34 -0.60
C VAL A 45 15.21 11.66 -1.34
N LEU A 46 15.89 11.65 -2.47
CA LEU A 46 15.97 12.80 -3.35
C LEU A 46 14.57 13.12 -3.88
N THR A 47 14.17 14.39 -3.84
CA THR A 47 12.83 14.81 -4.25
C THR A 47 12.86 16.11 -5.03
N THR A 48 11.93 16.24 -5.97
CA THR A 48 11.59 17.50 -6.62
C THR A 48 10.08 17.64 -6.58
N ALA A 49 9.57 18.88 -6.54
CA ALA A 49 8.16 19.16 -6.35
C ALA A 49 7.23 18.64 -7.47
N SER A 50 7.77 18.13 -8.58
CA SER A 50 6.95 17.92 -9.79
C SER A 50 7.29 16.73 -10.68
N ASN A 51 8.41 16.00 -10.49
CA ASN A 51 8.67 14.81 -11.32
C ASN A 51 9.72 13.86 -10.69
N THR A 52 9.40 12.56 -10.61
CA THR A 52 10.25 11.49 -10.07
C THR A 52 11.44 11.14 -10.94
N ASP A 53 11.50 11.59 -12.21
CA ASP A 53 12.65 11.35 -13.09
C ASP A 53 13.59 12.56 -13.23
N THR A 54 13.39 13.59 -12.40
CA THR A 54 14.21 14.79 -12.47
C THR A 54 15.63 14.52 -11.99
N ARG A 55 16.62 14.84 -12.84
CA ARG A 55 18.04 14.80 -12.47
C ARG A 55 18.35 15.90 -11.45
N ILE A 56 18.96 15.52 -10.33
CA ILE A 56 19.43 16.41 -9.27
C ILE A 56 20.96 16.43 -9.27
N ASN A 57 21.55 17.62 -9.37
CA ASN A 57 23.00 17.76 -9.39
C ASN A 57 23.61 17.52 -8.01
N LEU A 58 24.64 16.69 -7.96
CA LEU A 58 25.52 16.56 -6.78
C LEU A 58 26.72 17.48 -6.99
N ARG A 59 27.05 18.26 -5.96
CA ARG A 59 28.06 19.31 -6.06
C ARG A 59 29.29 19.01 -5.23
N SER A 60 30.45 19.50 -5.67
CA SER A 60 31.72 19.28 -4.96
C SER A 60 31.78 20.00 -3.62
N GLU A 61 31.02 21.08 -3.45
CA GLU A 61 30.94 21.91 -2.24
C GLU A 61 29.48 22.29 -1.99
N PRO A 62 29.09 22.71 -0.77
CA PRO A 62 27.71 23.09 -0.45
C PRO A 62 27.31 24.44 -1.07
N SER A 63 27.44 24.67 -2.37
CA SER A 63 27.08 25.94 -3.02
C SER A 63 26.48 25.71 -4.40
N GLU A 64 25.50 26.53 -4.79
CA GLU A 64 24.91 26.47 -6.14
C GLU A 64 25.91 26.87 -7.25
N ARG A 65 27.04 27.47 -6.88
CA ARG A 65 28.09 27.91 -7.81
C ARG A 65 29.24 26.91 -7.94
N SER A 66 29.33 25.90 -7.07
CA SER A 66 30.43 24.96 -7.12
C SER A 66 30.28 23.98 -8.30
N ARG A 67 31.39 23.33 -8.67
CA ARG A 67 31.40 22.32 -9.72
C ARG A 67 30.43 21.17 -9.40
N ILE A 68 29.75 20.67 -10.43
CA ILE A 68 28.93 19.46 -10.35
C ILE A 68 29.89 18.26 -10.30
N SER A 69 29.84 17.49 -9.22
CA SER A 69 30.64 16.27 -9.02
C SER A 69 29.96 15.01 -9.56
N GLY A 70 28.63 15.03 -9.65
CA GLY A 70 27.82 13.89 -10.08
C GLY A 70 26.34 14.25 -10.18
N TYR A 71 25.48 13.24 -10.19
CA TYR A 71 24.04 13.48 -10.15
C TYR A 71 23.28 12.32 -9.51
N GLY A 72 22.18 12.64 -8.84
CA GLY A 72 21.13 11.69 -8.49
C GLY A 72 19.89 11.93 -9.34
N VAL A 73 18.91 11.05 -9.19
CA VAL A 73 17.56 11.18 -9.74
C VAL A 73 16.60 11.36 -8.58
N ALA A 74 15.53 12.14 -8.75
CA ALA A 74 14.44 12.14 -7.79
C ALA A 74 13.96 10.68 -7.53
N GLY A 75 13.53 10.38 -6.31
CA GLY A 75 13.27 9.01 -5.87
C GLY A 75 14.52 8.21 -5.45
N ASP A 76 15.74 8.62 -5.81
CA ASP A 76 16.95 7.94 -5.34
C ASP A 76 17.04 7.98 -3.81
N ARG A 77 17.28 6.82 -3.21
CA ARG A 77 17.59 6.71 -1.78
C ARG A 77 19.06 7.03 -1.57
N VAL A 78 19.34 7.92 -0.64
CA VAL A 78 20.69 8.44 -0.39
C VAL A 78 21.05 8.34 1.07
N GLU A 79 22.32 8.09 1.36
CA GLU A 79 22.87 8.16 2.71
C GLU A 79 23.36 9.57 2.95
N ILE A 80 22.96 10.19 4.06
CA ILE A 80 23.39 11.51 4.48
C ILE A 80 24.65 11.34 5.32
N LEU A 81 25.76 11.85 4.79
CA LEU A 81 27.09 11.76 5.39
C LEU A 81 27.40 12.97 6.28
N ASN A 82 26.94 14.15 5.87
CA ASN A 82 27.27 15.40 6.54
C ASN A 82 26.24 16.49 6.25
N GLU A 83 26.29 17.57 7.03
CA GLU A 83 25.38 18.71 6.92
C GLU A 83 26.18 20.01 6.96
N SER A 84 25.79 20.98 6.16
CA SER A 84 26.43 22.30 6.13
C SER A 84 25.37 23.37 5.93
N ARG A 85 25.59 24.52 6.57
CA ARG A 85 24.75 25.70 6.42
C ARG A 85 25.63 26.86 5.99
N ASN A 86 25.27 27.51 4.89
CA ASN A 86 25.96 28.70 4.41
C ASN A 86 24.97 29.74 3.85
N ARG A 87 25.48 30.75 3.13
CA ARG A 87 24.67 31.83 2.57
C ARG A 87 23.68 31.35 1.49
N ASP A 88 23.95 30.20 0.85
CA ASP A 88 23.09 29.62 -0.18
C ASP A 88 22.00 28.70 0.43
N GLY A 89 22.03 28.45 1.74
CA GLY A 89 21.04 27.67 2.49
C GLY A 89 21.62 26.46 3.22
N ASP A 90 20.73 25.50 3.51
CA ASP A 90 21.07 24.22 4.14
C ASP A 90 21.43 23.18 3.08
N TRP A 91 22.51 22.44 3.31
CA TRP A 91 23.09 21.46 2.40
C TRP A 91 23.37 20.16 3.12
N LEU A 92 23.17 19.06 2.39
CA LEU A 92 23.48 17.71 2.84
C LEU A 92 24.54 17.13 1.92
N GLU A 93 25.61 16.63 2.50
CA GLU A 93 26.53 15.75 1.78
C GLU A 93 25.92 14.36 1.77
N ILE A 94 25.75 13.80 0.58
CA ILE A 94 25.11 12.51 0.41
C ILE A 94 25.99 11.53 -0.35
N ARG A 95 25.69 10.24 -0.18
CA ARG A 95 26.16 9.15 -1.03
C ARG A 95 24.98 8.53 -1.78
N SER A 96 25.06 8.52 -3.11
CA SER A 96 24.03 7.92 -3.98
C SER A 96 24.16 6.39 -4.07
N PRO A 97 23.15 5.67 -4.59
CA PRO A 97 23.24 4.22 -4.84
C PRO A 97 24.36 3.83 -5.80
N ARG A 98 24.80 4.77 -6.64
CA ARG A 98 25.94 4.60 -7.57
C ARG A 98 27.29 4.84 -6.90
N ASN A 99 27.31 5.00 -5.57
CA ASN A 99 28.47 5.33 -4.75
C ASN A 99 29.12 6.69 -5.12
N GLU A 100 28.38 7.58 -5.79
CA GLU A 100 28.80 8.96 -6.01
C GLU A 100 28.57 9.78 -4.74
N ARG A 101 29.44 10.75 -4.48
CA ARG A 101 29.35 11.66 -3.34
C ARG A 101 29.25 13.10 -3.79
N GLY A 102 28.46 13.88 -3.08
CA GLY A 102 28.41 15.31 -3.26
C GLY A 102 27.32 15.98 -2.42
N TRP A 103 27.33 17.29 -2.47
CA TRP A 103 26.43 18.16 -1.76
C TRP A 103 25.16 18.42 -2.58
N VAL A 104 24.02 18.36 -1.89
CA VAL A 104 22.70 18.68 -2.44
C VAL A 104 21.98 19.63 -1.49
N PRO A 105 21.17 20.59 -1.99
CA PRO A 105 20.34 21.42 -1.12
C PRO A 105 19.41 20.55 -0.27
N ALA A 106 19.34 20.80 1.04
CA ALA A 106 18.55 19.98 1.98
C ALA A 106 17.07 19.95 1.60
N LYS A 107 16.53 21.02 0.99
CA LYS A 107 15.15 21.10 0.47
C LYS A 107 14.82 20.06 -0.62
N LEU A 108 15.82 19.47 -1.25
CA LEU A 108 15.67 18.42 -2.26
C LEU A 108 15.86 17.02 -1.68
N VAL A 109 15.95 16.90 -0.36
CA VAL A 109 16.11 15.62 0.34
C VAL A 109 15.02 15.50 1.39
N GLN A 110 14.15 14.52 1.22
CA GLN A 110 13.23 14.12 2.27
C GLN A 110 13.99 13.22 3.25
N VAL A 111 14.49 13.82 4.32
CA VAL A 111 15.24 13.11 5.35
C VAL A 111 14.31 12.13 6.07
N SER A 112 14.63 10.84 5.99
CA SER A 112 14.02 9.79 6.79
C SER A 112 14.84 9.67 8.06
N ASP A 113 14.44 10.41 9.11
CA ASP A 113 15.05 10.19 10.41
C ASP A 113 14.79 8.75 10.83
N THR A 114 15.86 7.99 11.01
CA THR A 114 15.89 6.60 11.48
C THR A 114 15.34 6.43 12.92
N GLY A 115 14.52 7.36 13.39
CA GLY A 115 13.81 7.33 14.67
C GLY A 115 12.34 7.78 14.62
N SER A 116 11.79 8.18 13.47
CA SER A 116 10.36 8.53 13.35
C SER A 116 9.60 7.41 12.63
N THR A 117 9.30 6.35 13.39
CA THR A 117 8.58 5.14 12.94
C THR A 117 7.06 5.31 12.77
N ASN A 118 6.52 6.53 12.84
CA ASN A 118 5.06 6.74 12.95
C ASN A 118 4.34 7.07 11.63
N GLN A 119 5.01 7.05 10.48
CA GLN A 119 4.28 7.13 9.22
C GLN A 119 3.68 5.77 8.88
N PRO A 120 2.39 5.68 8.55
CA PRO A 120 1.80 4.42 8.10
C PRO A 120 2.53 3.90 6.86
N LEU A 121 2.66 2.57 6.75
CA LEU A 121 3.15 1.87 5.56
C LEU A 121 1.99 1.03 5.04
N ASN A 122 1.70 1.08 3.75
CA ASN A 122 0.79 0.14 3.14
C ASN A 122 1.36 -0.23 1.78
N ILE A 123 1.87 -1.46 1.67
CA ILE A 123 2.59 -1.93 0.49
C ILE A 123 2.13 -3.35 0.16
N SER A 124 2.08 -3.69 -1.12
CA SER A 124 1.92 -5.07 -1.55
C SER A 124 2.76 -5.36 -2.77
N GLN A 125 3.02 -6.64 -3.01
CA GLN A 125 3.85 -7.09 -4.09
C GLN A 125 3.39 -8.47 -4.57
N ALA A 126 3.26 -8.61 -5.89
CA ALA A 126 3.18 -9.92 -6.52
C ALA A 126 4.57 -10.56 -6.56
N GLY A 127 4.61 -11.87 -6.46
CA GLY A 127 5.88 -12.58 -6.50
C GLY A 127 5.72 -14.06 -6.29
N SER A 128 6.81 -14.69 -5.93
CA SER A 128 6.84 -16.12 -5.66
C SER A 128 7.49 -16.40 -4.32
N GLY A 129 6.98 -17.41 -3.65
CA GLY A 129 7.47 -17.80 -2.34
C GLY A 129 6.97 -19.17 -1.92
N GLN A 130 7.38 -19.58 -0.74
CA GLN A 130 6.94 -20.80 -0.10
C GLN A 130 6.51 -20.49 1.33
N PHE A 131 5.39 -21.09 1.73
CA PHE A 131 4.87 -21.10 3.08
C PHE A 131 4.87 -22.54 3.58
N THR A 132 5.49 -22.77 4.74
CA THR A 132 5.60 -24.08 5.38
C THR A 132 5.09 -23.98 6.80
N LEU A 133 4.20 -24.89 7.16
CA LEU A 133 3.75 -25.11 8.52
C LEU A 133 3.95 -26.59 8.86
N ALA A 134 4.64 -26.89 9.96
CA ALA A 134 4.98 -28.26 10.32
C ALA A 134 3.74 -29.16 10.35
N GLY A 135 3.79 -30.30 9.66
CA GLY A 135 2.67 -31.24 9.55
C GLY A 135 1.65 -30.89 8.45
N ARG A 136 1.88 -29.82 7.68
CA ARG A 136 1.10 -29.48 6.48
C ARG A 136 1.98 -29.54 5.23
N ARG A 137 1.33 -29.61 4.06
CA ARG A 137 2.01 -29.50 2.77
C ARG A 137 2.47 -28.07 2.57
N ASP A 138 3.65 -27.92 1.95
CA ASP A 138 4.13 -26.61 1.52
C ASP A 138 3.17 -25.99 0.52
N GLN A 139 2.96 -24.69 0.65
CA GLN A 139 2.07 -23.91 -0.20
C GLN A 139 2.85 -22.77 -0.86
N GLY A 140 2.66 -22.59 -2.16
CA GLY A 140 3.27 -21.48 -2.87
C GLY A 140 2.65 -20.15 -2.43
N ILE A 141 3.45 -19.12 -2.26
CA ILE A 141 2.99 -17.74 -2.04
C ILE A 141 2.97 -17.04 -3.40
N THR A 142 1.88 -16.35 -3.72
CA THR A 142 1.68 -15.64 -5.00
C THR A 142 1.71 -14.12 -4.85
N SER A 143 1.45 -13.61 -3.65
CA SER A 143 1.60 -12.19 -3.32
C SER A 143 1.72 -11.99 -1.82
N ALA A 144 2.28 -10.84 -1.43
CA ALA A 144 2.36 -10.42 -0.05
C ALA A 144 1.96 -8.95 0.10
N ALA A 145 1.37 -8.60 1.24
CA ALA A 145 1.05 -7.23 1.61
C ALA A 145 1.50 -6.96 3.05
N LEU A 146 2.02 -5.76 3.29
CA LEU A 146 2.40 -5.27 4.61
C LEU A 146 1.69 -3.95 4.88
N THR A 147 0.91 -3.92 5.95
CA THR A 147 0.37 -2.69 6.53
C THR A 147 1.04 -2.42 7.86
N VAL A 148 1.48 -1.19 8.10
CA VAL A 148 2.00 -0.70 9.38
C VAL A 148 1.24 0.58 9.72
N ASP A 149 0.64 0.66 10.92
CA ASP A 149 -0.06 1.87 11.36
C ASP A 149 0.89 2.88 12.03
N ALA A 150 0.35 4.05 12.39
CA ALA A 150 1.10 5.09 13.07
C ALA A 150 1.53 4.72 14.50
N ARG A 151 1.04 3.60 15.05
CA ARG A 151 1.40 3.07 16.38
C ARG A 151 2.44 1.96 16.28
N GLY A 152 2.85 1.58 15.06
CA GLY A 152 3.80 0.51 14.80
C GLY A 152 3.18 -0.90 14.89
N ASN A 153 1.84 -1.01 14.88
CA ASN A 153 1.19 -2.29 14.68
C ASN A 153 1.32 -2.68 13.21
N ALA A 154 1.67 -3.95 12.95
CA ALA A 154 1.88 -4.46 11.60
C ALA A 154 0.98 -5.66 11.31
N ASP A 155 0.48 -5.71 10.08
CA ASP A 155 -0.27 -6.82 9.51
C ASP A 155 0.43 -7.25 8.21
N LEU A 156 0.98 -8.46 8.23
CA LEU A 156 1.62 -9.10 7.08
C LEU A 156 0.68 -10.16 6.52
N ALA A 157 0.15 -9.90 5.33
CA ALA A 157 -0.74 -10.81 4.63
C ALA A 157 0.00 -11.55 3.50
N LEU A 158 -0.11 -12.88 3.45
CA LEU A 158 0.48 -13.74 2.42
C LEU A 158 -0.65 -14.47 1.68
N ARG A 159 -0.75 -14.28 0.37
CA ARG A 159 -1.69 -15.00 -0.49
C ARG A 159 -1.05 -16.29 -0.97
N LEU A 160 -1.71 -17.42 -0.71
CA LEU A 160 -1.22 -18.73 -1.13
C LEU A 160 -1.76 -19.11 -2.52
N SER A 161 -1.17 -20.14 -3.14
CA SER A 161 -1.51 -20.61 -4.48
C SER A 161 -2.91 -21.20 -4.59
N ASP A 162 -3.47 -21.67 -3.48
CA ASP A 162 -4.88 -22.10 -3.36
C ASP A 162 -5.85 -20.92 -3.13
N ARG A 163 -5.34 -19.68 -3.23
CA ARG A 163 -6.04 -18.40 -2.99
C ARG A 163 -6.39 -18.12 -1.53
N SER A 164 -6.05 -19.02 -0.60
CA SER A 164 -6.17 -18.74 0.82
C SER A 164 -5.23 -17.60 1.24
N LEU A 165 -5.52 -17.00 2.39
CA LEU A 165 -4.76 -15.90 2.94
C LEU A 165 -4.29 -16.23 4.35
N ILE A 166 -2.99 -16.10 4.58
CA ILE A 166 -2.40 -16.12 5.91
C ILE A 166 -2.15 -14.68 6.33
N ARG A 167 -2.54 -14.31 7.55
CA ARG A 167 -2.33 -12.98 8.12
C ARG A 167 -1.52 -13.12 9.38
N LEU A 168 -0.41 -12.41 9.47
CA LEU A 168 0.51 -12.44 10.61
C LEU A 168 0.56 -11.03 11.20
N ASP A 169 0.00 -10.90 12.39
CA ASP A 169 -0.09 -9.64 13.13
C ASP A 169 1.09 -9.52 14.08
N GLY A 170 1.62 -8.31 14.24
CA GLY A 170 2.79 -8.08 15.08
C GLY A 170 3.07 -6.62 15.37
N ARG A 171 4.22 -6.39 15.99
CA ARG A 171 4.73 -5.06 16.29
C ARG A 171 6.04 -4.81 15.55
N VAL A 172 6.13 -3.68 14.86
CA VAL A 172 7.38 -3.25 14.23
C VAL A 172 8.43 -2.99 15.32
N THR A 173 9.56 -3.67 15.21
CA THR A 173 10.72 -3.49 16.10
C THR A 173 11.77 -2.60 15.47
N THR A 174 11.97 -2.73 14.15
CA THR A 174 12.90 -1.91 13.38
C THR A 174 12.22 -1.50 12.07
N ARG A 175 12.33 -0.22 11.72
CA ARG A 175 11.97 0.25 10.38
C ARG A 175 12.96 1.31 9.93
N ASN A 176 13.51 1.09 8.74
CA ASN A 176 14.36 2.04 8.03
C ASN A 176 13.92 2.09 6.55
N ALA A 177 14.68 2.77 5.70
CA ALA A 177 14.29 2.95 4.31
C ALA A 177 14.31 1.67 3.46
N SER A 178 15.03 0.63 3.89
CA SER A 178 15.24 -0.61 3.14
C SER A 178 14.75 -1.86 3.87
N SER A 179 14.31 -1.76 5.12
CA SER A 179 13.78 -2.90 5.86
C SER A 179 12.74 -2.55 6.91
N VAL A 180 11.86 -3.53 7.15
CA VAL A 180 10.92 -3.58 8.27
C VAL A 180 11.12 -4.92 8.98
N SER A 181 11.33 -4.89 10.29
CA SER A 181 11.32 -6.08 11.14
C SER A 181 10.12 -6.02 12.07
N ILE A 182 9.41 -7.14 12.16
CA ILE A 182 8.17 -7.30 12.92
C ILE A 182 8.38 -8.45 13.89
N ASN A 183 8.07 -8.22 15.17
CA ASN A 183 7.84 -9.31 16.12
C ASN A 183 6.39 -9.78 15.99
N LEU A 184 6.21 -11.03 15.60
CA LEU A 184 4.88 -11.63 15.42
C LEU A 184 4.24 -11.90 16.78
N THR A 185 2.94 -11.64 16.84
CA THR A 185 2.14 -11.77 18.07
C THR A 185 0.92 -12.66 17.89
N ASN A 186 0.26 -12.61 16.72
CA ASN A 186 -0.96 -13.39 16.44
C ASN A 186 -1.07 -13.68 14.93
N SER A 187 -2.01 -14.55 14.56
CA SER A 187 -2.44 -14.79 13.18
C SER A 187 -3.96 -14.93 13.15
N GLY A 188 -4.68 -13.81 13.13
CA GLY A 188 -6.14 -13.85 13.32
C GLY A 188 -6.51 -14.37 14.71
N ASN A 189 -7.11 -15.57 14.79
CA ASN A 189 -7.48 -16.23 16.06
C ASN A 189 -6.44 -17.24 16.57
N ALA A 190 -5.33 -17.41 15.84
CA ALA A 190 -4.26 -18.35 16.16
C ALA A 190 -3.09 -17.67 16.86
N ASP A 191 -2.42 -18.40 17.76
CA ASP A 191 -1.22 -17.92 18.44
C ASP A 191 -0.04 -17.96 17.47
N ALA A 192 0.53 -16.80 17.15
CA ALA A 192 1.70 -16.70 16.29
C ALA A 192 2.86 -16.02 17.02
N SER A 193 4.05 -16.59 16.95
CA SER A 193 5.25 -16.00 17.56
C SER A 193 6.42 -16.13 16.62
N GLY A 194 7.40 -15.23 16.73
CA GLY A 194 8.60 -15.23 15.91
C GLY A 194 8.85 -13.87 15.27
N THR A 195 9.55 -13.86 14.14
CA THR A 195 9.96 -12.63 13.47
C THR A 195 9.65 -12.69 11.97
N ALA A 196 9.16 -11.59 11.44
CA ALA A 196 9.11 -11.35 10.00
C ALA A 196 10.08 -10.22 9.65
N ASN A 197 11.00 -10.50 8.73
CA ASN A 197 11.95 -9.54 8.18
C ASN A 197 11.58 -9.25 6.73
N ILE A 198 11.31 -8.00 6.43
CA ILE A 198 10.91 -7.51 5.13
C ILE A 198 12.01 -6.62 4.59
N THR A 199 12.51 -6.93 3.41
CA THR A 199 13.40 -6.04 2.63
C THR A 199 12.54 -5.24 1.66
N LEU A 200 12.63 -3.91 1.74
CA LEU A 200 11.96 -3.00 0.84
C LEU A 200 12.82 -2.73 -0.39
N GLY A 201 12.18 -2.74 -1.56
CA GLY A 201 12.79 -2.37 -2.84
C GLY A 201 12.66 -0.87 -3.13
N ALA A 202 12.92 -0.51 -4.39
CA ALA A 202 12.58 0.81 -4.91
C ALA A 202 11.06 1.05 -4.80
N ASN A 203 10.67 2.31 -4.63
CA ASN A 203 9.27 2.75 -4.59
C ASN A 203 8.40 2.04 -3.51
N ASN A 204 9.01 1.66 -2.38
CA ASN A 204 8.33 0.96 -1.28
C ASN A 204 7.69 -0.39 -1.71
N SER A 205 8.23 -1.06 -2.73
CA SER A 205 7.88 -2.44 -3.06
C SER A 205 8.45 -3.44 -2.03
N ILE A 206 7.88 -4.64 -1.93
CA ILE A 206 8.43 -5.72 -1.09
C ILE A 206 9.45 -6.51 -1.91
N ALA A 207 10.74 -6.29 -1.71
CA ALA A 207 11.76 -7.06 -2.44
C ALA A 207 11.84 -8.51 -1.93
N ARG A 208 11.85 -8.69 -0.61
CA ARG A 208 11.89 -10.01 0.04
C ARG A 208 11.15 -10.00 1.36
N ILE A 209 10.60 -11.14 1.74
CA ILE A 209 10.12 -11.43 3.10
C ILE A 209 10.76 -12.74 3.55
N SER A 210 11.20 -12.77 4.80
CA SER A 210 11.55 -13.98 5.51
C SER A 210 10.81 -14.00 6.84
N VAL A 211 9.98 -15.03 7.04
CA VAL A 211 9.26 -15.30 8.28
C VAL A 211 9.82 -16.56 8.91
N GLN A 212 10.08 -16.50 10.21
CA GLN A 212 10.44 -17.65 11.02
C GLN A 212 9.71 -17.57 12.36
N GLY A 213 9.08 -18.65 12.79
CA GLY A 213 8.29 -18.63 14.00
C GLY A 213 7.53 -19.90 14.32
N ARG A 214 6.45 -19.73 15.07
CA ARG A 214 5.46 -20.77 15.38
C ARG A 214 4.07 -20.23 15.13
N LEU A 215 3.18 -21.10 14.69
CA LEU A 215 1.74 -20.85 14.55
C LEU A 215 1.00 -22.03 15.19
N ASP A 216 0.16 -21.79 16.20
CA ASP A 216 -0.51 -22.82 17.01
C ASP A 216 0.46 -23.89 17.53
N GLY A 217 1.64 -23.44 17.97
CA GLY A 217 2.70 -24.32 18.45
C GLY A 217 3.38 -25.17 17.36
N GLN A 218 3.06 -25.02 16.08
CA GLN A 218 3.75 -25.68 14.96
C GLN A 218 4.82 -24.77 14.37
N ASN A 219 5.95 -25.32 13.91
CA ASN A 219 7.00 -24.51 13.29
C ASN A 219 6.47 -23.89 11.99
N LEU A 220 6.61 -22.58 11.88
CA LEU A 220 6.23 -21.77 10.73
C LEU A 220 7.50 -21.22 10.07
N SER A 221 7.59 -21.37 8.76
CA SER A 221 8.52 -20.59 7.94
C SER A 221 7.84 -20.10 6.67
N ALA A 222 8.21 -18.90 6.24
CA ALA A 222 7.81 -18.41 4.93
C ALA A 222 8.98 -17.65 4.28
N SER A 223 9.15 -17.85 2.99
CA SER A 223 10.02 -17.01 2.18
C SER A 223 9.23 -16.49 0.99
N PHE A 224 9.38 -15.20 0.70
CA PHE A 224 8.78 -14.58 -0.46
C PHE A 224 9.82 -13.69 -1.11
N THR A 225 9.95 -13.82 -2.43
CA THR A 225 10.68 -12.88 -3.25
C THR A 225 9.63 -12.15 -4.07
N GLY A 226 9.53 -10.85 -3.83
CA GLY A 226 8.75 -10.01 -4.72
C GLY A 226 9.38 -10.08 -6.09
N ASP A 227 8.56 -9.96 -7.13
CA ASP A 227 9.07 -9.77 -8.47
C ASP A 227 9.91 -8.49 -8.47
N ASN A 228 11.22 -8.66 -8.33
CA ASN A 228 12.14 -7.54 -8.16
C ASN A 228 12.06 -6.72 -9.44
N VAL A 229 11.51 -5.51 -9.33
CA VAL A 229 11.73 -4.42 -10.29
C VAL A 229 13.16 -3.90 -10.08
N SER A 230 14.15 -4.79 -10.22
CA SER A 230 15.56 -4.44 -10.13
C SER A 230 16.01 -3.85 -11.47
N GLY A 231 16.13 -2.53 -11.50
CA GLY A 231 17.16 -1.86 -12.32
C GLY A 231 16.87 -1.64 -13.79
N ARG A 232 15.62 -1.68 -14.24
CA ARG A 232 15.23 -1.17 -15.56
C ARG A 232 13.92 -0.40 -15.42
N PRO A 233 13.83 0.86 -15.89
CA PRO A 233 12.54 1.55 -15.99
C PRO A 233 11.75 0.89 -17.12
N ASP A 234 11.25 -0.33 -16.91
CA ASP A 234 10.44 -1.06 -17.88
C ASP A 234 9.42 -1.94 -17.13
N GLY A 235 8.20 -1.42 -16.95
CA GLY A 235 6.96 -2.20 -17.09
C GLY A 235 6.41 -2.98 -15.89
N ASN A 236 5.70 -2.31 -14.97
CA ASN A 236 4.36 -2.82 -14.61
C ASN A 236 3.21 -1.95 -15.16
N SER A 237 3.57 -0.95 -15.98
CA SER A 237 2.75 -0.41 -17.07
C SER A 237 2.44 -1.47 -18.16
N GLY A 238 2.78 -2.75 -17.93
CA GLY A 238 2.65 -3.89 -18.84
C GLY A 238 1.48 -4.85 -18.57
N GLN A 239 0.86 -4.79 -17.39
CA GLN A 239 -0.25 -5.69 -17.05
C GLN A 239 -1.59 -4.98 -17.14
N SER A 240 -2.50 -5.58 -17.90
CA SER A 240 -3.84 -5.05 -18.06
C SER A 240 -4.58 -5.09 -16.73
N LEU A 241 -5.15 -3.97 -16.32
CA LEU A 241 -6.01 -3.86 -15.14
C LEU A 241 -7.42 -3.59 -15.61
N ASN A 242 -8.42 -4.29 -15.07
CA ASN A 242 -9.82 -3.99 -15.29
C ASN A 242 -10.50 -3.90 -13.93
N LEU A 243 -11.05 -2.74 -13.62
CA LEU A 243 -11.82 -2.43 -12.43
C LEU A 243 -13.24 -2.07 -12.87
N SER A 244 -14.26 -2.50 -12.12
CA SER A 244 -15.65 -2.10 -12.38
C SER A 244 -16.45 -2.15 -11.09
N GLN A 245 -17.29 -1.15 -10.89
CA GLN A 245 -18.06 -1.03 -9.66
C GLN A 245 -19.34 -0.22 -9.86
N THR A 246 -20.45 -0.69 -9.28
CA THR A 246 -21.66 0.11 -9.07
C THR A 246 -21.55 0.92 -7.78
N GLY A 247 -22.12 2.11 -7.77
CA GLY A 247 -22.03 2.97 -6.61
C GLY A 247 -22.76 4.28 -6.83
N ARG A 248 -22.41 5.27 -6.00
CA ARG A 248 -22.98 6.60 -6.08
C ARG A 248 -21.87 7.63 -6.15
N GLY A 249 -22.05 8.60 -7.03
CA GLY A 249 -21.12 9.69 -7.18
C GLY A 249 -21.74 10.88 -7.88
N GLN A 250 -20.94 11.92 -8.02
CA GLN A 250 -21.30 13.14 -8.73
C GLN A 250 -20.20 13.48 -9.73
N PHE A 251 -20.63 13.82 -10.93
CA PHE A 251 -19.82 14.45 -11.95
C PHE A 251 -20.27 15.91 -12.09
N THR A 252 -19.34 16.85 -11.93
CA THR A 252 -19.64 18.28 -12.04
C THR A 252 -18.76 18.94 -13.08
N VAL A 253 -19.32 19.90 -13.80
CA VAL A 253 -18.58 20.80 -14.71
C VAL A 253 -19.04 22.21 -14.39
N THR A 254 -18.09 23.15 -14.31
CA THR A 254 -18.37 24.54 -13.94
C THR A 254 -19.45 25.14 -14.85
N GLY A 255 -20.49 25.72 -14.25
CA GLY A 255 -21.62 26.31 -14.99
C GLY A 255 -22.64 25.31 -15.52
N ARG A 256 -22.54 24.02 -15.17
CA ARG A 256 -23.53 22.97 -15.52
C ARG A 256 -24.06 22.29 -14.26
N PRO A 257 -25.32 21.81 -14.26
CA PRO A 257 -25.85 21.02 -13.15
C PRO A 257 -25.02 19.75 -12.89
N ALA A 258 -24.87 19.38 -11.62
CA ALA A 258 -24.23 18.13 -11.23
C ALA A 258 -25.04 16.94 -11.76
N ARG A 259 -24.34 15.90 -12.21
CA ARG A 259 -24.93 14.68 -12.76
C ARG A 259 -24.51 13.50 -11.89
N GLU A 260 -25.47 12.66 -11.54
CA GLU A 260 -25.22 11.50 -10.70
C GLU A 260 -24.49 10.38 -11.48
N ILE A 261 -23.47 9.80 -10.86
CA ILE A 261 -22.73 8.64 -11.35
C ILE A 261 -23.31 7.39 -10.69
N THR A 262 -23.70 6.39 -11.49
CA THR A 262 -24.28 5.12 -11.03
C THR A 262 -23.31 3.94 -11.12
N SER A 263 -22.26 4.05 -11.93
CA SER A 263 -21.15 3.08 -11.93
C SER A 263 -19.90 3.67 -12.56
N VAL A 264 -18.74 3.16 -12.14
CA VAL A 264 -17.43 3.48 -12.72
C VAL A 264 -16.74 2.21 -13.18
N SER A 265 -16.07 2.28 -14.32
CA SER A 265 -15.15 1.25 -14.78
C SER A 265 -13.82 1.88 -15.18
N VAL A 266 -12.73 1.18 -14.89
CA VAL A 266 -11.38 1.59 -15.26
C VAL A 266 -10.70 0.44 -15.95
N SER A 267 -10.18 0.65 -17.15
CA SER A 267 -9.26 -0.29 -17.78
C SER A 267 -7.91 0.37 -18.00
N VAL A 268 -6.83 -0.37 -17.77
CA VAL A 268 -5.47 0.03 -18.10
C VAL A 268 -4.87 -1.09 -18.93
N ASN A 269 -4.27 -0.79 -20.07
CA ASN A 269 -3.66 -1.81 -20.92
C ASN A 269 -2.19 -2.06 -20.56
N SER A 270 -1.54 -2.96 -21.30
CA SER A 270 -0.12 -3.28 -21.15
C SER A 270 0.85 -2.22 -21.66
N GLN A 271 0.35 -1.06 -22.08
CA GLN A 271 1.15 0.09 -22.48
C GLN A 271 0.98 1.25 -21.47
N GLY A 272 0.20 1.03 -20.40
CA GLY A 272 -0.19 2.06 -19.44
C GLY A 272 -1.24 3.02 -19.97
N ASN A 273 -1.85 2.77 -21.13
CA ASN A 273 -2.99 3.56 -21.59
C ASN A 273 -4.20 3.19 -20.74
N ALA A 274 -4.84 4.19 -20.15
CA ALA A 274 -5.96 4.01 -19.25
C ALA A 274 -7.23 4.62 -19.84
N ASN A 275 -8.37 3.96 -19.59
CA ASN A 275 -9.71 4.45 -19.89
C ASN A 275 -10.54 4.42 -18.61
N LEU A 276 -11.00 5.60 -18.18
CA LEU A 276 -11.92 5.78 -17.06
C LEU A 276 -13.31 6.09 -17.64
N ALA A 277 -14.30 5.24 -17.38
CA ALA A 277 -15.66 5.43 -17.86
C ALA A 277 -16.65 5.59 -16.70
N LEU A 278 -17.47 6.64 -16.78
CA LEU A 278 -18.52 6.97 -15.82
C LEU A 278 -19.88 6.78 -16.47
N ARG A 279 -20.70 5.89 -15.94
CA ARG A 279 -22.10 5.79 -16.33
C ARG A 279 -22.95 6.65 -15.40
N LEU A 280 -23.80 7.48 -15.98
CA LEU A 280 -24.61 8.44 -15.26
C LEU A 280 -26.03 7.89 -15.02
N SER A 281 -26.82 8.56 -14.19
CA SER A 281 -28.21 8.16 -13.87
C SER A 281 -29.14 8.18 -15.08
N ASP A 282 -28.87 9.03 -16.06
CA ASP A 282 -29.56 9.07 -17.36
C ASP A 282 -29.06 8.00 -18.35
N ARG A 283 -28.21 7.06 -17.90
CA ARG A 283 -27.56 5.99 -18.67
C ARG A 283 -26.55 6.47 -19.72
N SER A 284 -26.31 7.77 -19.83
CA SER A 284 -25.22 8.27 -20.67
C SER A 284 -23.86 7.87 -20.08
N LEU A 285 -22.85 7.84 -20.94
CA LEU A 285 -21.50 7.40 -20.60
C LEU A 285 -20.52 8.52 -20.92
N ILE A 286 -19.75 8.93 -19.92
CA ILE A 286 -18.60 9.82 -20.09
C ILE A 286 -17.35 8.96 -20.02
N ARG A 287 -16.42 9.16 -20.96
CA ARG A 287 -15.13 8.46 -20.98
C ARG A 287 -14.02 9.46 -20.88
N PHE A 288 -12.99 9.12 -20.12
CA PHE A 288 -11.72 9.81 -20.11
C PHE A 288 -10.64 8.84 -20.52
N ASP A 289 -9.81 9.26 -21.47
CA ASP A 289 -8.59 8.56 -21.82
C ASP A 289 -7.43 9.22 -21.09
N GLY A 290 -6.40 8.44 -20.80
CA GLY A 290 -5.25 8.90 -20.05
C GLY A 290 -4.12 7.90 -20.02
N ARG A 291 -3.13 8.20 -19.18
CA ARG A 291 -1.98 7.34 -18.95
C ARG A 291 -1.83 7.07 -17.47
N GLU A 292 -1.62 5.81 -17.12
CA GLU A 292 -1.18 5.44 -15.78
C GLU A 292 0.15 6.13 -15.45
N ILE A 293 0.16 6.88 -14.36
CA ILE A 293 1.38 7.53 -13.84
C ILE A 293 1.85 6.93 -12.51
N ALA A 294 0.96 6.28 -11.75
CA ALA A 294 1.31 5.50 -10.58
C ALA A 294 0.27 4.41 -10.33
N ARG A 295 0.71 3.26 -9.80
CA ARG A 295 -0.17 2.16 -9.37
C ARG A 295 0.47 1.44 -8.21
N ASP A 296 -0.34 1.12 -7.21
CA ASP A 296 -0.01 0.20 -6.14
C ASP A 296 -1.13 -0.86 -5.97
N ALA A 297 -1.13 -1.59 -4.86
CA ALA A 297 -2.07 -2.65 -4.54
C ALA A 297 -3.54 -2.21 -4.46
N TYR A 298 -3.77 -0.96 -4.06
CA TYR A 298 -5.06 -0.42 -3.69
C TYR A 298 -5.32 0.93 -4.34
N SER A 299 -4.34 1.50 -5.04
CA SER A 299 -4.45 2.78 -5.69
C SER A 299 -3.95 2.75 -7.13
N LEU A 300 -4.61 3.52 -7.98
CA LEU A 300 -4.23 3.78 -9.36
C LEU A 300 -4.37 5.29 -9.59
N THR A 301 -3.33 5.90 -10.14
CA THR A 301 -3.32 7.30 -10.55
C THR A 301 -3.20 7.39 -12.07
N ILE A 302 -4.14 8.09 -12.69
CA ILE A 302 -4.20 8.30 -14.14
C ILE A 302 -4.04 9.80 -14.42
N ASP A 303 -3.13 10.14 -15.33
CA ASP A 303 -3.07 11.44 -15.98
C ASP A 303 -4.07 11.47 -17.14
N LEU A 304 -5.12 12.27 -17.03
CA LEU A 304 -6.22 12.35 -18.00
C LEU A 304 -5.81 13.27 -19.14
N THR A 305 -5.99 12.81 -20.39
CA THR A 305 -5.53 13.53 -21.59
C THR A 305 -6.62 13.81 -22.62
N ASN A 306 -7.77 13.12 -22.54
CA ASN A 306 -8.88 13.35 -23.45
C ASN A 306 -10.22 12.87 -22.86
N SER A 307 -11.34 13.34 -23.40
CA SER A 307 -12.69 12.80 -23.10
C SER A 307 -13.51 12.63 -24.38
N GLY A 308 -13.30 11.52 -25.09
CA GLY A 308 -13.97 11.27 -26.36
C GLY A 308 -13.55 12.30 -27.42
N ASN A 309 -14.43 13.27 -27.70
CA ASN A 309 -14.19 14.36 -28.67
C ASN A 309 -13.86 15.71 -28.01
N ALA A 310 -13.78 15.75 -26.68
CA ALA A 310 -13.57 16.97 -25.91
C ALA A 310 -12.16 16.98 -25.28
N ASP A 311 -11.51 18.14 -25.30
CA ASP A 311 -10.20 18.32 -24.68
C ASP A 311 -10.34 18.18 -23.17
N ALA A 312 -9.71 17.16 -22.59
CA ALA A 312 -9.70 16.93 -21.16
C ALA A 312 -8.28 16.86 -20.61
N THR A 313 -8.02 17.53 -19.49
CA THR A 313 -6.77 17.42 -18.75
C THR A 313 -7.07 17.28 -17.27
N GLY A 314 -6.25 16.54 -16.51
CA GLY A 314 -6.46 16.40 -15.08
C GLY A 314 -5.84 15.14 -14.51
N THR A 315 -6.14 14.85 -13.25
CA THR A 315 -5.65 13.63 -12.59
C THR A 315 -6.81 12.89 -11.97
N ALA A 316 -6.83 11.56 -12.12
CA ALA A 316 -7.76 10.68 -11.43
C ALA A 316 -7.01 9.76 -10.46
N ASN A 317 -7.46 9.76 -9.21
CA ASN A 317 -7.03 8.85 -8.15
C ASN A 317 -8.14 7.84 -7.89
N ILE A 318 -7.83 6.56 -8.05
CA ILE A 318 -8.75 5.45 -7.91
C ILE A 318 -8.28 4.59 -6.76
N GLU A 319 -9.09 4.49 -5.71
CA GLU A 319 -8.91 3.49 -4.66
C GLU A 319 -9.69 2.24 -5.05
N TYR A 320 -9.05 1.08 -4.95
CA TYR A 320 -9.68 -0.22 -5.19
C TYR A 320 -9.24 -1.26 -4.15
N GLY A 321 -10.11 -2.22 -3.89
CA GLY A 321 -9.94 -3.25 -2.89
C GLY A 321 -9.69 -4.63 -3.48
N ALA A 322 -9.94 -5.65 -2.67
CA ALA A 322 -9.92 -7.03 -3.12
C ALA A 322 -10.86 -7.24 -4.32
N ASN A 323 -10.48 -8.17 -5.20
CA ASN A 323 -11.23 -8.51 -6.42
C ASN A 323 -11.38 -7.35 -7.41
N ASN A 324 -10.47 -6.36 -7.39
CA ASN A 324 -10.49 -5.22 -8.30
C ASN A 324 -11.78 -4.37 -8.21
N LEU A 325 -12.43 -4.39 -7.05
CA LEU A 325 -13.62 -3.58 -6.76
C LEU A 325 -13.18 -2.16 -6.42
N ILE A 326 -13.74 -1.17 -7.11
CA ILE A 326 -13.44 0.24 -6.86
C ILE A 326 -14.09 0.63 -5.53
N THR A 327 -13.33 1.20 -4.60
CA THR A 327 -13.90 1.74 -3.37
C THR A 327 -14.20 3.22 -3.51
N ARG A 328 -13.29 3.99 -4.12
CA ARG A 328 -13.46 5.43 -4.36
C ARG A 328 -12.79 5.87 -5.65
N VAL A 329 -13.33 6.92 -6.27
CA VAL A 329 -12.67 7.66 -7.35
C VAL A 329 -12.78 9.15 -7.06
N PHE A 330 -11.63 9.82 -7.12
CA PHE A 330 -11.53 11.28 -7.11
C PHE A 330 -10.81 11.71 -8.37
N ALA A 331 -11.38 12.66 -9.09
CA ALA A 331 -10.66 13.30 -10.18
C ALA A 331 -11.06 14.76 -10.30
N ASP A 332 -10.13 15.57 -10.78
CA ASP A 332 -10.35 16.97 -11.08
C ASP A 332 -9.48 17.37 -12.28
N GLY A 333 -9.94 18.40 -13.00
CA GLY A 333 -9.33 18.76 -14.25
C GLY A 333 -10.10 19.82 -15.03
N ARG A 334 -9.78 19.95 -16.32
CA ARG A 334 -10.49 20.79 -17.29
C ARG A 334 -11.10 19.92 -18.39
N LEU A 335 -12.31 20.26 -18.82
CA LEU A 335 -13.04 19.66 -19.93
C LEU A 335 -13.58 20.80 -20.80
N ASP A 336 -13.12 20.91 -22.04
CA ASP A 336 -13.38 22.05 -22.94
C ASP A 336 -13.05 23.40 -22.27
N GLY A 337 -11.94 23.44 -21.53
CA GLY A 337 -11.51 24.60 -20.76
C GLY A 337 -12.32 24.89 -19.49
N GLN A 338 -13.38 24.14 -19.17
CA GLN A 338 -14.18 24.30 -17.95
C GLN A 338 -13.69 23.35 -16.85
N ASN A 339 -13.60 23.78 -15.60
CA ASN A 339 -13.18 22.89 -14.53
C ASN A 339 -14.25 21.81 -14.30
N PHE A 340 -13.83 20.57 -14.16
CA PHE A 340 -14.69 19.45 -13.78
C PHE A 340 -14.18 18.77 -12.51
N SER A 341 -15.07 18.05 -11.83
CA SER A 341 -14.70 17.13 -10.77
C SER A 341 -15.54 15.86 -10.78
N ILE A 342 -14.93 14.77 -10.32
CA ILE A 342 -15.52 13.45 -10.13
C ILE A 342 -15.33 13.09 -8.66
N ASN A 343 -16.41 12.70 -8.00
CA ASN A 343 -16.37 12.06 -6.70
C ASN A 343 -17.31 10.86 -6.73
N PHE A 344 -16.77 9.65 -6.55
CA PHE A 344 -17.54 8.42 -6.57
C PHE A 344 -17.15 7.53 -5.40
N ALA A 345 -18.14 6.94 -4.76
CA ALA A 345 -17.99 5.89 -3.77
C ALA A 345 -18.62 4.60 -4.32
N GLY A 346 -17.83 3.53 -4.37
CA GLY A 346 -18.29 2.21 -4.72
C GLY A 346 -19.20 1.66 -3.64
N ASP A 347 -20.26 0.96 -4.05
CA ASP A 347 -21.07 0.18 -3.12
C ASP A 347 -20.18 -0.88 -2.50
N SER A 348 -19.82 -0.66 -1.24
CA SER A 348 -19.05 -1.63 -0.47
C SER A 348 -19.96 -2.82 -0.23
N THR A 349 -19.88 -3.85 -1.08
CA THR A 349 -20.48 -5.17 -0.82
C THR A 349 -19.75 -5.90 0.31
N SER A 350 -19.11 -5.18 1.23
CA SER A 350 -18.56 -5.70 2.48
C SER A 350 -19.69 -5.97 3.48
N GLY A 351 -20.50 -6.99 3.19
CA GLY A 351 -21.06 -7.97 4.14
C GLY A 351 -21.82 -7.48 5.39
N ARG A 352 -22.13 -6.19 5.53
CA ARG A 352 -22.81 -5.65 6.73
C ARG A 352 -24.30 -5.41 6.54
N SER A 353 -24.77 -5.16 5.33
CA SER A 353 -26.22 -5.11 5.07
C SER A 353 -26.84 -6.50 4.93
N ASN A 354 -26.05 -7.55 4.61
CA ASN A 354 -26.62 -8.87 4.35
C ASN A 354 -26.89 -9.70 5.61
N ARG A 355 -26.18 -9.51 6.74
CA ARG A 355 -26.53 -10.22 7.99
C ARG A 355 -27.80 -9.69 8.66
N GLN A 356 -28.01 -8.37 8.65
CA GLN A 356 -29.24 -7.83 9.22
C GLN A 356 -30.48 -8.12 8.34
N ASN A 357 -30.33 -8.09 7.01
CA ASN A 357 -31.43 -8.48 6.12
C ASN A 357 -31.60 -10.00 6.00
N SER A 358 -30.54 -10.82 6.07
CA SER A 358 -30.69 -12.28 6.12
C SER A 358 -31.37 -12.69 7.42
N ASP A 359 -30.99 -12.11 8.57
CA ASP A 359 -31.61 -12.46 9.86
C ASP A 359 -33.07 -11.97 9.96
N GLU A 360 -33.46 -10.93 9.22
CA GLU A 360 -34.84 -10.43 9.18
C GLU A 360 -35.69 -11.16 8.13
N VAL A 361 -35.13 -11.48 6.95
CA VAL A 361 -35.80 -12.31 5.92
C VAL A 361 -35.87 -13.78 6.36
N GLU A 362 -34.86 -14.29 7.05
CA GLU A 362 -34.88 -15.62 7.66
C GLU A 362 -35.86 -15.65 8.85
N ARG A 363 -36.09 -14.56 9.59
CA ARG A 363 -37.19 -14.48 10.57
C ARG A 363 -38.57 -14.43 9.92
N ASP A 364 -38.75 -13.66 8.83
CA ASP A 364 -40.02 -13.59 8.11
C ASP A 364 -40.36 -14.88 7.35
N LEU A 365 -39.35 -15.60 6.86
CA LEU A 365 -39.51 -16.91 6.22
C LEU A 365 -39.55 -18.07 7.22
N ALA A 366 -38.80 -18.03 8.33
CA ALA A 366 -38.90 -19.03 9.38
C ALA A 366 -40.23 -18.93 10.16
N GLY A 367 -40.86 -17.75 10.17
CA GLY A 367 -42.22 -17.57 10.67
C GLY A 367 -43.28 -18.24 9.77
N GLN A 368 -42.98 -18.45 8.50
CA GLN A 368 -43.84 -19.17 7.56
C GLN A 368 -43.31 -20.58 7.39
N ASN A 369 -43.78 -21.55 8.18
CA ASN A 369 -43.36 -22.95 8.03
C ASN A 369 -43.68 -23.50 6.63
N LEU A 370 -42.77 -23.33 5.66
CA LEU A 370 -42.94 -23.72 4.26
C LEU A 370 -42.81 -25.24 4.07
N VAL A 371 -42.11 -25.92 4.98
CA VAL A 371 -41.89 -27.37 4.92
C VAL A 371 -43.23 -28.10 5.04
N GLY A 372 -43.48 -29.03 4.12
CA GLY A 372 -44.72 -29.79 4.01
C GLY A 372 -45.82 -29.13 3.16
N GLN A 373 -45.65 -27.88 2.73
CA GLN A 373 -46.59 -27.21 1.83
C GLN A 373 -46.37 -27.61 0.38
N ASN A 374 -47.38 -27.42 -0.48
CA ASN A 374 -47.25 -27.67 -1.90
C ASN A 374 -46.36 -26.59 -2.56
N VAL A 375 -45.33 -27.02 -3.29
CA VAL A 375 -44.31 -26.13 -3.88
C VAL A 375 -44.91 -25.13 -4.88
N ASP A 376 -45.97 -25.50 -5.62
CA ASP A 376 -46.60 -24.63 -6.62
C ASP A 376 -47.37 -23.46 -5.97
N GLU A 377 -48.03 -23.73 -4.85
CA GLU A 377 -48.74 -22.71 -4.07
C GLU A 377 -47.76 -21.74 -3.39
N VAL A 378 -46.63 -22.26 -2.91
CA VAL A 378 -45.55 -21.46 -2.32
C VAL A 378 -44.89 -20.58 -3.38
N ILE A 379 -44.53 -21.12 -4.55
CA ILE A 379 -43.97 -20.32 -5.65
C ILE A 379 -44.95 -19.24 -6.11
N SER A 380 -46.24 -19.55 -6.18
CA SER A 380 -47.27 -18.58 -6.58
C SER A 380 -47.42 -17.43 -5.57
N ARG A 381 -47.21 -17.69 -4.28
CA ARG A 381 -47.14 -16.65 -3.25
C ARG A 381 -45.87 -15.82 -3.36
N LEU A 382 -44.72 -16.47 -3.44
CA LEU A 382 -43.43 -15.81 -3.55
C LEU A 382 -43.33 -14.91 -4.79
N ARG A 383 -43.95 -15.31 -5.92
CA ARG A 383 -44.07 -14.45 -7.11
C ARG A 383 -44.82 -13.14 -6.86
N ARG A 384 -45.85 -13.14 -5.99
CA ARG A 384 -46.54 -11.90 -5.60
C ARG A 384 -45.63 -11.01 -4.76
N ASP A 385 -44.71 -11.61 -4.02
CA ASP A 385 -43.67 -10.92 -3.25
C ASP A 385 -42.41 -10.62 -4.08
N SER A 386 -42.55 -10.57 -5.42
CA SER A 386 -41.51 -10.24 -6.38
C SER A 386 -40.34 -11.23 -6.51
N TRP A 387 -40.51 -12.49 -6.07
CA TRP A 387 -39.53 -13.54 -6.36
C TRP A 387 -39.70 -14.08 -7.78
N GLN A 388 -38.60 -14.27 -8.51
CA GLN A 388 -38.59 -14.87 -9.84
C GLN A 388 -37.97 -16.28 -9.77
N VAL A 389 -38.41 -17.19 -10.63
CA VAL A 389 -37.82 -18.54 -10.71
C VAL A 389 -36.59 -18.44 -11.60
N ALA A 390 -35.41 -18.58 -11.01
CA ALA A 390 -34.14 -18.56 -11.72
C ALA A 390 -33.84 -19.92 -12.38
N GLU A 391 -34.07 -21.01 -11.65
CA GLU A 391 -33.82 -22.37 -12.10
C GLU A 391 -34.87 -23.32 -11.53
N SER A 392 -35.29 -24.32 -12.31
CA SER A 392 -36.19 -25.37 -11.82
C SER A 392 -35.70 -26.74 -12.29
N SER A 393 -35.58 -27.67 -11.35
CA SER A 393 -35.26 -29.07 -11.58
C SER A 393 -36.42 -29.97 -11.15
N ARG A 394 -36.23 -31.29 -11.17
CA ARG A 394 -37.26 -32.27 -10.76
C ARG A 394 -37.59 -32.20 -9.26
N SER A 395 -36.66 -31.77 -8.42
CA SER A 395 -36.81 -31.76 -6.95
C SER A 395 -36.32 -30.48 -6.29
N THR A 396 -35.94 -29.47 -7.08
CA THR A 396 -35.43 -28.20 -6.58
C THR A 396 -35.95 -27.04 -7.42
N VAL A 397 -36.35 -25.95 -6.79
CA VAL A 397 -36.62 -24.68 -7.45
C VAL A 397 -35.76 -23.61 -6.81
N LYS A 398 -34.97 -22.91 -7.63
CA LYS A 398 -34.20 -21.75 -7.22
C LYS A 398 -34.96 -20.49 -7.58
N LEU A 399 -35.15 -19.63 -6.59
CA LEU A 399 -35.83 -18.36 -6.70
C LEU A 399 -34.85 -17.23 -6.42
N ASP A 400 -34.99 -16.13 -7.14
CA ASP A 400 -34.23 -14.91 -6.92
C ASP A 400 -35.17 -13.75 -6.55
N ARG A 401 -34.63 -12.79 -5.81
CA ARG A 401 -35.25 -11.47 -5.59
C ARG A 401 -34.15 -10.42 -5.52
N GLY A 402 -33.52 -10.15 -6.66
CA GLY A 402 -32.38 -9.24 -6.74
C GLY A 402 -31.12 -9.85 -6.14
N GLN A 403 -30.75 -9.43 -4.92
CA GLN A 403 -29.50 -9.85 -4.25
C GLN A 403 -29.65 -11.10 -3.36
N ILE A 404 -30.87 -11.62 -3.21
CA ILE A 404 -31.17 -12.78 -2.34
C ILE A 404 -31.63 -13.95 -3.21
N GLY A 405 -31.00 -15.11 -3.01
CA GLY A 405 -31.41 -16.38 -3.62
C GLY A 405 -32.07 -17.30 -2.59
N MET A 406 -32.95 -18.17 -3.07
CA MET A 406 -33.61 -19.18 -2.26
C MET A 406 -33.70 -20.49 -3.04
N ASP A 407 -33.20 -21.57 -2.45
CA ASP A 407 -33.32 -22.92 -2.96
C ASP A 407 -34.42 -23.66 -2.18
N ILE A 408 -35.49 -24.04 -2.88
CA ILE A 408 -36.57 -24.87 -2.34
C ILE A 408 -36.39 -26.30 -2.83
N GLU A 409 -36.14 -27.22 -1.91
CA GLU A 409 -36.11 -28.65 -2.15
C GLU A 409 -37.49 -29.25 -1.87
N PHE A 410 -38.00 -30.08 -2.77
CA PHE A 410 -39.34 -30.68 -2.66
C PHE A 410 -39.36 -32.12 -3.16
N ASP A 411 -40.31 -32.92 -2.66
CA ASP A 411 -40.54 -34.29 -3.12
C ASP A 411 -41.20 -34.27 -4.50
N PRO A 412 -40.57 -34.85 -5.55
CA PRO A 412 -41.11 -34.85 -6.91
C PRO A 412 -42.46 -35.56 -7.04
N ARG A 413 -42.79 -36.50 -6.14
CA ARG A 413 -44.04 -37.27 -6.20
C ARG A 413 -45.20 -36.54 -5.54
N THR A 414 -44.95 -35.97 -4.36
CA THR A 414 -46.01 -35.33 -3.56
C THR A 414 -46.06 -33.81 -3.75
N ARG A 415 -45.08 -33.22 -4.45
CA ARG A 415 -44.88 -31.78 -4.61
C ARG A 415 -44.75 -31.03 -3.27
N ARG A 416 -44.46 -31.73 -2.16
CA ARG A 416 -44.31 -31.13 -0.84
C ARG A 416 -42.88 -30.68 -0.59
N ILE A 417 -42.72 -29.48 -0.05
CA ILE A 417 -41.43 -28.91 0.31
C ILE A 417 -40.79 -29.72 1.43
N ILE A 418 -39.53 -30.12 1.24
CA ILE A 418 -38.71 -30.88 2.20
C ILE A 418 -37.76 -29.93 2.93
N ALA A 419 -37.16 -28.97 2.21
CA ALA A 419 -36.23 -28.01 2.78
C ALA A 419 -36.26 -26.69 2.01
N VAL A 420 -35.90 -25.61 2.70
CA VAL A 420 -35.68 -24.29 2.11
C VAL A 420 -34.33 -23.81 2.60
N ARG A 421 -33.49 -23.30 1.69
CA ARG A 421 -32.17 -22.76 2.00
C ARG A 421 -32.05 -21.38 1.35
N THR A 422 -31.52 -20.41 2.06
CA THR A 422 -31.08 -19.15 1.45
C THR A 422 -29.76 -19.40 0.71
N ALA A 423 -29.71 -18.99 -0.54
CA ALA A 423 -28.50 -19.03 -1.35
C ALA A 423 -28.02 -17.59 -1.55
N ASP A 424 -26.75 -17.33 -1.23
CA ASP A 424 -26.11 -16.09 -1.68
C ASP A 424 -25.96 -16.16 -3.21
N LEU A 425 -26.53 -15.20 -3.92
CA LEU A 425 -26.36 -15.09 -5.38
C LEU A 425 -24.99 -14.46 -5.66
N PHE A 426 -24.19 -15.13 -6.50
CA PHE A 426 -22.84 -14.74 -6.90
C PHE A 426 -22.80 -13.53 -7.84
#